data_AF-A0A8T5GJP8-F1
#
_entry.id   AF-A0A8T5GJP8-F1
#
_cell.length_a   1.000
_cell.length_b   1.000
_cell.length_c   1.000
_cell.angle_alpha   90.00
_cell.angle_beta   90.00
_cell.angle_gamma   90.00
#
_symmetry.space_group_name_H-M   'P 1'
#
loop_
_entity.id
_entity.type
_entity.pdbx_description
1 polymer ?
#
loop_
_entity_poly.entity_id
_entity_poly.type
_entity_poly.pdbx_seq_one_letter_code
_entity_poly.pdbx_strand_id
1 'polypeptide(L)'
;FLWAIIEAVRARTSPNFLVFVRISPLIEKMGIHLEESLQLAQDLVKADVDGLHISCWDVFQEVNDADDRLMTKRFADALPDDFPLISTGGVWSARDAQFVMDEGAHFVGVGRVAIGHSDWARHVGDVDYDPQRAPFTAEHLSKEGLSPVFIDYMRRWKNFVV
;
A
#
# COMPACT_ATOMS: atom_id res chain seq x y z
N PHE A 1 -21.06 10.22 -2.62
CA PHE A 1 -20.24 10.08 -3.84
C PHE A 1 -19.58 8.71 -3.91
N LEU A 2 -18.68 8.35 -2.99
CA LEU A 2 -17.99 7.05 -2.97
C LEU A 2 -18.94 5.84 -3.06
N TRP A 3 -20.02 5.82 -2.26
CA TRP A 3 -21.01 4.73 -2.28
C TRP A 3 -21.61 4.49 -3.67
N ALA A 4 -21.98 5.56 -4.38
CA ALA A 4 -22.50 5.45 -5.74
C ALA A 4 -21.46 4.89 -6.74
N ILE A 5 -20.17 5.12 -6.51
CA ILE A 5 -19.10 4.53 -7.34
C ILE A 5 -19.01 3.03 -7.06
N ILE A 6 -19.00 2.62 -5.79
CA ILE A 6 -18.94 1.21 -5.40
C ILE A 6 -20.13 0.46 -6.00
N GLU A 7 -21.35 0.98 -5.81
CA GLU A 7 -22.57 0.42 -6.41
C GLU A 7 -22.48 0.34 -7.94
N ALA A 8 -21.99 1.38 -8.60
CA ALA A 8 -21.84 1.40 -10.06
C ALA A 8 -20.81 0.38 -10.57
N VAL A 9 -19.72 0.16 -9.83
CA VAL A 9 -18.70 -0.86 -10.14
C VAL A 9 -19.28 -2.26 -9.94
N ARG A 10 -19.93 -2.51 -8.80
CA ARG A 10 -20.57 -3.81 -8.50
C ARG A 10 -21.66 -4.15 -9.51
N ALA A 11 -22.49 -3.19 -9.91
CA ALA A 11 -23.51 -3.40 -10.94
C ALA A 11 -22.94 -3.76 -12.34
N ARG A 12 -21.64 -3.54 -12.58
CA ARG A 12 -20.96 -3.80 -13.85
C ARG A 12 -19.95 -4.95 -13.79
N THR A 13 -19.80 -5.59 -12.63
CA THR A 13 -18.82 -6.64 -12.40
C THR A 13 -19.51 -7.89 -11.87
N SER A 14 -18.89 -9.06 -12.06
CA SER A 14 -19.44 -10.31 -11.53
C SER A 14 -19.21 -10.41 -10.02
N PRO A 15 -19.97 -11.26 -9.29
CA PRO A 15 -19.70 -11.54 -7.88
C PRO A 15 -18.29 -12.08 -7.58
N ASN A 16 -17.60 -12.67 -8.57
CA ASN A 16 -16.23 -13.17 -8.44
C ASN A 16 -15.16 -12.11 -8.75
N PHE A 17 -15.55 -10.86 -8.99
CA PHE A 17 -14.64 -9.77 -9.29
C PHE A 17 -14.32 -9.01 -8.00
N LEU A 18 -13.04 -9.01 -7.60
CA LEU A 18 -12.60 -8.33 -6.39
C LEU A 18 -12.63 -6.80 -6.55
N VAL A 19 -13.20 -6.11 -5.56
CA VAL A 19 -13.29 -4.66 -5.48
C VAL A 19 -12.68 -4.19 -4.17
N PHE A 20 -11.53 -3.54 -4.26
CA PHE A 20 -10.87 -2.90 -3.12
C PHE A 20 -11.02 -1.39 -3.21
N VAL A 21 -11.18 -0.72 -2.07
CA VAL A 21 -11.12 0.74 -1.99
C VAL A 21 -9.78 1.15 -1.42
N ARG A 22 -9.10 2.08 -2.09
CA ARG A 22 -7.82 2.63 -1.65
C ARG A 22 -7.97 4.03 -1.10
N ILE A 23 -7.48 4.28 0.11
CA ILE A 23 -7.58 5.60 0.76
C ILE A 23 -6.23 6.17 1.20
N SER A 24 -6.19 7.50 1.19
CA SER A 24 -5.34 8.41 1.97
C SER A 24 -5.71 8.47 3.46
N PRO A 25 -5.06 7.82 4.44
CA PRO A 25 -5.56 7.87 5.82
C PRO A 25 -5.41 9.24 6.51
N LEU A 26 -4.42 10.02 6.11
CA LEU A 26 -4.10 11.29 6.78
C LEU A 26 -3.43 12.25 5.79
N ILE A 27 -4.13 13.33 5.43
CA ILE A 27 -3.60 14.43 4.59
C ILE A 27 -4.25 15.73 5.06
N GLU A 28 -3.83 16.26 6.20
CA GLU A 28 -4.47 17.43 6.85
C GLU A 28 -4.58 18.65 5.93
N LYS A 29 -3.55 18.90 5.11
CA LYS A 29 -3.56 20.00 4.12
C LYS A 29 -4.68 19.90 3.07
N MET A 30 -5.26 18.71 2.89
CA MET A 30 -6.38 18.43 2.00
C MET A 30 -7.69 18.22 2.79
N GLY A 31 -7.69 18.45 4.11
CA GLY A 31 -8.83 18.22 4.99
C GLY A 31 -9.15 16.74 5.23
N ILE A 32 -8.16 15.85 5.12
CA ILE A 32 -8.35 14.43 5.43
C ILE A 32 -7.75 14.14 6.80
N HIS A 33 -8.62 13.84 7.75
CA HIS A 33 -8.26 13.53 9.13
C HIS A 33 -8.34 12.03 9.41
N LEU A 34 -7.56 11.57 10.40
CA LEU A 34 -7.42 10.14 10.69
C LEU A 34 -8.72 9.55 11.25
N GLU A 35 -9.39 10.26 12.16
CA GLU A 35 -10.63 9.80 12.78
C GLU A 35 -11.73 9.56 11.75
N GLU A 36 -11.88 10.50 10.80
CA GLU A 36 -12.83 10.38 9.69
C GLU A 36 -12.46 9.21 8.76
N SER A 37 -11.16 8.97 8.56
CA SER A 37 -10.67 7.86 7.73
C SER A 37 -10.89 6.49 8.39
N LEU A 38 -10.74 6.40 9.72
CA LEU A 38 -11.07 5.20 10.49
C LEU A 38 -12.58 4.93 10.47
N GLN A 39 -13.40 5.97 10.62
CA GLN A 39 -14.86 5.85 10.50
C GLN A 39 -15.26 5.39 9.09
N LEU A 40 -14.64 5.96 8.05
CA LEU A 40 -14.86 5.53 6.68
C LEU A 40 -14.47 4.06 6.46
N ALA A 41 -13.38 3.59 7.06
CA ALA A 41 -12.96 2.19 6.99
C ALA A 41 -14.03 1.25 7.58
N GLN A 42 -14.59 1.61 8.74
CA GLN A 42 -15.68 0.85 9.36
C GLN A 42 -16.98 0.86 8.53
N ASP A 43 -17.26 1.97 7.83
CA ASP A 43 -18.41 2.05 6.94
C ASP A 43 -18.20 1.22 5.67
N LEU A 44 -16.96 1.13 5.18
CA LEU A 44 -16.59 0.30 4.03
C LEU A 44 -16.78 -1.20 4.32
N VAL A 45 -16.62 -1.66 5.56
CA VAL A 45 -16.94 -3.05 5.96
C VAL A 45 -18.42 -3.39 5.68
N LYS A 46 -19.31 -2.41 5.78
CA LYS A 46 -20.75 -2.56 5.53
C LYS A 46 -21.11 -2.36 4.06
N ALA A 47 -20.16 -1.86 3.26
CA ALA A 47 -20.32 -1.69 1.84
C ALA A 47 -19.99 -2.99 1.10
N ASP A 48 -20.46 -3.11 -0.14
CA ASP A 48 -20.13 -4.25 -0.99
C ASP A 48 -18.72 -4.06 -1.60
N VAL A 49 -17.69 -4.20 -0.78
CA VAL A 49 -16.26 -4.20 -1.16
C VAL A 49 -15.54 -5.37 -0.49
N ASP A 50 -14.47 -5.85 -1.11
CA ASP A 50 -13.75 -7.06 -0.68
C ASP A 50 -12.53 -6.75 0.19
N GLY A 51 -12.27 -5.47 0.46
CA GLY A 51 -11.18 -5.06 1.35
C GLY A 51 -10.79 -3.59 1.23
N LEU A 52 -9.86 -3.20 2.09
CA LEU A 52 -9.30 -1.85 2.18
C LEU A 52 -7.82 -1.84 1.82
N HIS A 53 -7.40 -0.84 1.07
CA HIS A 53 -5.99 -0.54 0.82
C HIS A 53 -5.62 0.84 1.39
N ILE A 54 -4.77 0.89 2.40
CA ILE A 54 -4.30 2.14 2.99
C ILE A 54 -2.94 2.56 2.41
N SER A 55 -2.83 3.84 2.07
CA SER A 55 -1.60 4.45 1.56
C SER A 55 -0.98 5.37 2.60
N CYS A 56 -0.07 4.85 3.43
CA CYS A 56 0.50 5.54 4.59
C CYS A 56 1.65 6.50 4.26
N TRP A 57 2.11 6.55 2.99
CA TRP A 57 3.39 7.17 2.56
C TRP A 57 4.61 6.45 3.15
N ASP A 58 4.68 6.34 4.47
CA ASP A 58 5.61 5.56 5.26
C ASP A 58 4.84 4.82 6.37
N VAL A 59 4.87 3.48 6.36
CA VAL A 59 4.17 2.66 7.37
C VAL A 59 4.89 2.63 8.72
N PHE A 60 6.15 3.06 8.78
CA PHE A 60 6.97 3.09 10.00
C PHE A 60 6.90 4.43 10.74
N GLN A 61 6.23 5.42 10.14
CA GLN A 61 6.16 6.76 10.71
C GLN A 61 5.11 6.81 11.83
N GLU A 62 5.50 7.38 12.97
CA GLU A 62 4.60 7.71 14.07
C GLU A 62 3.50 8.68 13.61
N VAL A 63 2.29 8.45 14.12
CA VAL A 63 1.20 9.42 14.03
C VAL A 63 1.38 10.38 15.21
N ASN A 64 1.53 11.68 14.93
CA ASN A 64 1.86 12.69 15.95
C ASN A 64 0.66 13.02 16.86
N ASP A 65 0.17 12.05 17.62
CA ASP A 65 -0.91 12.22 18.59
C ASP A 65 -0.65 11.41 19.88
N ALA A 66 -1.69 11.20 20.72
CA ALA A 66 -1.57 10.55 22.02
C ALA A 66 -1.57 9.01 21.96
N ASP A 67 -1.91 8.42 20.81
CA ASP A 67 -1.96 6.98 20.59
C ASP A 67 -0.62 6.53 20.00
N ASP A 68 0.01 5.52 20.61
CA ASP A 68 1.35 5.07 20.25
C ASP A 68 1.36 4.09 19.05
N ARG A 69 0.19 3.62 18.63
CA ARG A 69 0.06 2.69 17.50
C ARG A 69 0.37 3.37 16.18
N LEU A 70 1.05 2.67 15.29
CA LEU A 70 1.27 3.14 13.92
C LEU A 70 0.02 3.02 13.06
N MET A 71 0.05 3.65 11.89
CA MET A 71 -1.09 3.72 10.98
C MET A 71 -1.67 2.34 10.64
N THR A 72 -0.83 1.34 10.35
CA THR A 72 -1.30 -0.02 10.02
C THR A 72 -2.10 -0.62 11.17
N LYS A 73 -1.55 -0.59 12.39
CA LYS A 73 -2.19 -1.18 13.57
C LYS A 73 -3.51 -0.51 13.93
N ARG A 74 -3.60 0.82 13.79
CA ARG A 74 -4.86 1.54 14.03
C ARG A 74 -5.98 1.10 13.09
N PHE A 75 -5.68 0.87 11.82
CA PHE A 75 -6.68 0.36 10.86
C PHE A 75 -7.00 -1.10 11.11
N ALA A 76 -5.99 -1.94 11.40
CA ALA A 76 -6.21 -3.33 11.74
C ALA A 76 -7.15 -3.48 12.95
N ASP A 77 -6.92 -2.71 14.02
CA ASP A 77 -7.75 -2.73 15.23
C ASP A 77 -9.18 -2.18 15.02
N ALA A 78 -9.38 -1.35 13.99
CA ALA A 78 -10.67 -0.75 13.68
C ALA A 78 -11.55 -1.62 12.76
N LEU A 79 -10.97 -2.67 12.16
CA LEU A 79 -11.61 -3.54 11.18
C LEU A 79 -11.86 -4.94 11.78
N PRO A 80 -12.85 -5.70 11.27
CA PRO A 80 -12.96 -7.12 11.58
C PRO A 80 -11.72 -7.90 11.13
N ASP A 81 -11.32 -8.91 11.90
CA ASP A 81 -10.16 -9.76 11.60
C ASP A 81 -10.26 -10.46 10.23
N ASP A 82 -11.46 -10.66 9.69
CA ASP A 82 -11.68 -11.31 8.39
C ASP A 82 -11.84 -10.31 7.23
N PHE A 83 -11.73 -9.00 7.48
CA PHE A 83 -11.81 -7.98 6.45
C PHE A 83 -10.41 -7.65 5.88
N PRO A 84 -10.14 -7.95 4.60
CA PRO A 84 -8.80 -7.79 4.03
C PRO A 84 -8.27 -6.36 4.12
N LEU A 85 -7.05 -6.22 4.66
CA LEU A 85 -6.34 -4.96 4.78
C LEU A 85 -5.00 -5.04 4.06
N ILE A 86 -4.81 -4.16 3.08
CA ILE A 86 -3.52 -3.94 2.42
C ILE A 86 -2.90 -2.67 2.99
N SER A 87 -1.70 -2.75 3.56
CA SER A 87 -0.95 -1.57 3.99
C SER A 87 0.24 -1.29 3.06
N THR A 88 0.55 -0.02 2.81
CA THR A 88 1.56 0.40 1.84
C THR A 88 2.22 1.73 2.21
N GLY A 89 3.56 1.73 2.15
CA GLY A 89 4.38 2.90 2.36
C GLY A 89 5.75 2.47 2.88
N GLY A 90 6.84 2.95 2.31
CA GLY A 90 8.19 2.65 2.81
C GLY A 90 8.74 1.21 2.67
N VAL A 91 7.89 0.18 2.54
CA VAL A 91 8.30 -1.24 2.53
C VAL A 91 9.32 -1.55 1.44
N TRP A 92 10.42 -2.19 1.85
CA TRP A 92 11.51 -2.59 0.95
C TRP A 92 12.03 -4.02 1.17
N SER A 93 12.26 -4.41 2.43
CA SER A 93 12.86 -5.70 2.80
C SER A 93 11.83 -6.75 3.21
N ALA A 94 12.27 -8.00 3.40
CA ALA A 94 11.44 -9.03 4.03
C ALA A 94 11.05 -8.68 5.47
N ARG A 95 11.96 -8.04 6.22
CA ARG A 95 11.68 -7.59 7.60
C ARG A 95 10.65 -6.47 7.62
N ASP A 96 10.71 -5.57 6.65
CA ASP A 96 9.71 -4.50 6.48
C ASP A 96 8.33 -5.10 6.20
N ALA A 97 8.26 -6.10 5.32
CA ALA A 97 7.01 -6.78 5.01
C ALA A 97 6.47 -7.53 6.24
N GLN A 98 7.33 -8.25 6.97
CA GLN A 98 6.94 -8.94 8.20
C GLN A 98 6.42 -7.97 9.26
N PHE A 99 7.10 -6.84 9.46
CA PHE A 99 6.64 -5.80 10.38
C PHE A 99 5.21 -5.34 10.05
N VAL A 100 4.92 -5.08 8.78
CA VAL A 100 3.58 -4.65 8.36
C VAL A 100 2.52 -5.72 8.60
N MET A 101 2.86 -7.00 8.42
CA MET A 101 1.97 -8.13 8.74
C MET A 101 1.76 -8.26 10.26
N ASP A 102 2.81 -8.09 11.06
CA ASP A 102 2.75 -8.14 12.53
C ASP A 102 1.90 -7.00 13.11
N GLU A 103 1.87 -5.85 12.43
CA GLU A 103 0.95 -4.74 12.74
C GLU A 103 -0.52 -5.04 12.38
N GLY A 104 -0.81 -6.20 11.77
CA GLY A 104 -2.16 -6.67 11.48
C GLY A 104 -2.65 -6.47 10.05
N ALA A 105 -1.77 -6.14 9.10
CA ALA A 105 -2.15 -6.17 7.69
C ALA A 105 -2.29 -7.61 7.19
N HIS A 106 -3.27 -7.84 6.31
CA HIS A 106 -3.44 -9.11 5.59
C HIS A 106 -2.54 -9.21 4.36
N PHE A 107 -2.21 -8.06 3.77
CA PHE A 107 -1.34 -7.98 2.61
C PHE A 107 -0.43 -6.76 2.71
N VAL A 108 0.74 -6.90 2.10
CA VAL A 108 1.73 -5.82 1.97
C VAL A 108 1.74 -5.32 0.53
N GLY A 109 1.43 -4.04 0.34
CA GLY A 109 1.55 -3.41 -0.98
C GLY A 109 2.93 -2.75 -1.13
N VAL A 110 3.57 -3.02 -2.26
CA VAL A 110 4.88 -2.47 -2.64
C VAL A 110 4.80 -1.73 -3.96
N GLY A 111 5.69 -0.74 -4.13
CA GLY A 111 5.75 0.08 -5.35
C GLY A 111 7.17 0.18 -5.88
N ARG A 112 7.98 1.08 -5.32
CA ARG A 112 9.34 1.38 -5.79
C ARG A 112 10.26 0.16 -5.79
N VAL A 113 10.17 -0.71 -4.78
CA VAL A 113 10.98 -1.93 -4.73
C VAL A 113 10.61 -2.91 -5.84
N ALA A 114 9.31 -3.06 -6.14
CA ALA A 114 8.84 -3.92 -7.23
C ALA A 114 9.21 -3.40 -8.63
N ILE A 115 9.47 -2.10 -8.77
CA ILE A 115 10.01 -1.52 -10.01
C ILE A 115 11.49 -1.89 -10.19
N GLY A 116 12.26 -1.87 -9.10
CA GLY A 116 13.69 -2.20 -9.13
C GLY A 116 14.00 -3.69 -9.05
N HIS A 117 13.03 -4.52 -8.66
CA HIS A 117 13.16 -5.95 -8.40
C HIS A 117 11.85 -6.65 -8.78
N SER A 118 11.74 -7.05 -10.03
CA SER A 118 10.52 -7.64 -10.63
C SER A 118 10.10 -8.96 -9.98
N ASP A 119 11.04 -9.67 -9.37
CA ASP A 119 10.85 -10.92 -8.65
C ASP A 119 10.84 -10.76 -7.12
N TRP A 120 10.69 -9.53 -6.60
CA TRP A 120 10.70 -9.23 -5.15
C TRP A 120 9.84 -10.19 -4.33
N ALA A 121 8.61 -10.45 -4.76
CA ALA A 121 7.67 -11.32 -4.06
C ALA A 121 8.14 -12.79 -3.97
N ARG A 122 9.02 -13.23 -4.89
CA ARG A 122 9.59 -14.58 -4.86
C ARG A 122 10.65 -14.73 -3.75
N HIS A 123 11.34 -13.64 -3.41
CA HIS A 123 12.47 -13.66 -2.46
C HIS A 123 12.08 -13.20 -1.06
N VAL A 124 10.97 -12.47 -0.89
CA VAL A 124 10.53 -11.92 0.41
C VAL A 124 10.27 -12.99 1.50
N GLY A 125 10.15 -14.27 1.13
CA GLY A 125 10.08 -15.37 2.09
C GLY A 125 11.41 -15.64 2.83
N ASP A 126 12.53 -15.13 2.33
CA ASP A 126 13.81 -15.12 3.03
C ASP A 126 13.90 -13.90 3.95
N VAL A 127 13.99 -14.14 5.26
CA VAL A 127 14.00 -13.10 6.31
C VAL A 127 15.16 -12.11 6.20
N ASP A 128 16.24 -12.50 5.52
CA ASP A 128 17.42 -11.66 5.30
C ASP A 128 17.41 -10.95 3.93
N TYR A 129 16.34 -11.11 3.15
CA TYR A 129 16.19 -10.41 1.88
C TYR A 129 16.01 -8.90 2.06
N ASP A 130 17.07 -8.14 1.75
CA ASP A 130 17.09 -6.68 1.66
C ASP A 130 17.74 -6.25 0.33
N PRO A 131 16.96 -6.14 -0.76
CA PRO A 131 17.51 -5.90 -2.08
C PRO A 131 17.99 -4.45 -2.26
N GLN A 132 18.80 -4.21 -3.30
CA GLN A 132 19.47 -2.90 -3.45
C GLN A 132 18.48 -1.71 -3.53
N ARG A 133 18.80 -0.66 -2.76
CA ARG A 133 18.37 0.76 -2.86
C ARG A 133 18.39 1.30 -4.30
N ALA A 134 17.45 2.17 -4.70
CA ALA A 134 17.74 3.13 -5.78
C ALA A 134 18.90 4.07 -5.37
N PRO A 135 19.70 4.63 -6.29
CA PRO A 135 19.46 4.70 -7.74
C PRO A 135 19.79 3.40 -8.49
N PHE A 136 19.04 3.14 -9.56
CA PHE A 136 19.27 2.03 -10.50
C PHE A 136 19.82 2.53 -11.83
N THR A 137 20.64 1.73 -12.51
CA THR A 137 21.01 2.04 -13.90
C THR A 137 19.83 1.78 -14.83
N ALA A 138 19.77 2.48 -15.97
CA ALA A 138 18.81 2.17 -17.03
C ALA A 138 18.93 0.70 -17.53
N GLU A 139 20.15 0.16 -17.54
CA GLU A 139 20.40 -1.24 -17.90
C GLU A 139 19.79 -2.21 -16.88
N HIS A 140 19.93 -1.94 -15.57
CA HIS A 140 19.30 -2.73 -14.51
C HIS A 140 17.78 -2.74 -14.69
N LEU A 141 17.16 -1.56 -14.79
CA LEU A 141 15.71 -1.46 -14.94
C LEU A 141 15.19 -2.12 -16.23
N SER A 142 15.96 -2.08 -17.32
CA SER A 142 15.61 -2.79 -18.54
C SER A 142 15.63 -4.31 -18.35
N LYS A 143 16.55 -4.84 -17.53
CA LYS A 143 16.59 -6.28 -17.17
C LYS A 143 15.41 -6.67 -16.28
N GLU A 144 14.95 -5.76 -15.42
CA GLU A 144 13.72 -5.89 -14.63
C GLU A 144 12.43 -5.72 -15.44
N GLY A 145 12.54 -5.54 -16.77
CA GLY A 145 11.40 -5.52 -17.69
C GLY A 145 10.79 -4.14 -17.94
N LEU A 146 11.44 -3.05 -17.49
CA LEU A 146 10.96 -1.71 -17.81
C LEU A 146 11.26 -1.34 -19.28
N SER A 147 10.28 -0.71 -19.92
CA SER A 147 10.48 -0.12 -21.25
C SER A 147 11.32 1.17 -21.16
N PRO A 148 11.98 1.60 -22.25
CA PRO A 148 12.71 2.87 -22.27
C PRO A 148 11.86 4.07 -21.85
N VAL A 149 10.59 4.13 -22.28
CA VAL A 149 9.65 5.19 -21.90
C VAL A 149 9.38 5.20 -20.40
N PHE A 150 9.25 4.02 -19.78
CA PHE A 150 9.02 3.94 -18.34
C PHE A 150 10.29 4.31 -17.56
N ILE A 151 11.48 3.90 -18.03
CA ILE A 151 12.76 4.32 -17.43
C ILE A 151 12.90 5.84 -17.46
N ASP A 152 12.61 6.49 -18.60
CA ASP A 152 12.66 7.94 -18.72
C ASP A 152 11.63 8.66 -17.82
N TYR A 153 10.45 8.06 -17.66
CA TYR A 153 9.49 8.54 -16.67
C TYR A 153 10.04 8.43 -15.25
N MET A 154 10.71 7.32 -14.91
CA MET A 154 11.32 7.11 -13.60
C MET A 154 12.47 8.09 -13.30
N ARG A 155 13.13 8.68 -14.32
CA ARG A 155 14.12 9.76 -14.13
C ARG A 155 13.54 11.02 -13.48
N ARG A 156 12.20 11.20 -13.46
CA ARG A 156 11.53 12.31 -12.78
C ARG A 156 11.65 12.23 -11.26
N TRP A 157 11.92 11.05 -10.71
CA TRP A 157 12.18 10.88 -9.28
C TRP A 157 13.66 11.07 -8.99
N LYS A 158 13.94 12.05 -8.13
CA LYS A 158 15.30 12.34 -7.68
C LYS A 158 15.95 11.07 -7.12
N ASN A 159 17.15 10.75 -7.61
CA ASN A 159 17.96 9.60 -7.20
C ASN A 159 17.30 8.23 -7.49
N PHE A 160 16.35 8.14 -8.43
CA PHE A 160 15.80 6.84 -8.81
C PHE A 160 16.57 6.15 -9.94
N VAL A 161 16.99 6.90 -10.96
CA VAL A 161 17.78 6.38 -12.10
C VAL A 161 19.10 7.13 -12.19
N VAL A 162 20.20 6.39 -12.35
CA VAL A 162 21.55 6.89 -12.67
C VAL A 162 21.90 6.61 -14.12
#